data_AF-F0HS35-F1
#
_entry.id   AF-F0HS35-F1
#
_cell.length_a   1.000
_cell.length_b   1.000
_cell.length_c   1.000
_cell.angle_alpha   90.00
_cell.angle_beta   90.00
_cell.angle_gamma   90.00
#
_symmetry.space_group_name_H-M   'P 1'
#
loop_
_entity.id
_entity.type
_entity.pdbx_description
1 polymer ?
#
loop_
_entity_poly.entity_id
_entity_poly.type
_entity_poly.pdbx_seq_one_letter_code
_entity_poly.pdbx_strand_id
1 'polypeptide(L)'
;MIGSNIQSRRKMVGLTQEQLAERLGVSRQTVTKWETGDSTPDLANAGALAEALDVSLDALVGYDPHGTMLPMPPRGKHLFGTVTVGERWQIVIPKQARELFGIEAGDALLVLGDEEQGLAILKADEFMDRVSMLRSMVDR
;
A
#
# COMPACT_ATOMS: atom_id res chain seq x y z
N MET A 1 -17.02 3.65 -9.05
CA MET A 1 -15.55 3.71 -8.86
C MET A 1 -15.05 2.61 -7.93
N ILE A 2 -15.66 2.37 -6.75
CA ILE A 2 -15.22 1.27 -5.87
C ILE A 2 -15.26 -0.12 -6.53
N GLY A 3 -16.23 -0.40 -7.40
CA GLY A 3 -16.38 -1.70 -8.08
C GLY A 3 -15.18 -2.11 -8.94
N SER A 4 -14.65 -1.20 -9.75
CA SER A 4 -13.44 -1.45 -10.56
C SER A 4 -12.21 -1.65 -9.68
N ASN A 5 -12.14 -0.99 -8.53
CA ASN A 5 -11.04 -1.14 -7.56
C ASN A 5 -11.08 -2.51 -6.90
N ILE A 6 -12.27 -2.95 -6.44
CA ILE A 6 -12.51 -4.30 -5.91
C ILE A 6 -12.07 -5.35 -6.93
N GLN A 7 -12.56 -5.24 -8.17
CA GLN A 7 -12.26 -6.22 -9.21
C GLN A 7 -10.76 -6.28 -9.53
N SER A 8 -10.13 -5.12 -9.73
CA SER A 8 -8.72 -5.04 -10.09
C SER A 8 -7.84 -5.62 -8.98
N ARG A 9 -8.09 -5.24 -7.73
CA ARG A 9 -7.33 -5.73 -6.60
C ARG A 9 -7.55 -7.21 -6.36
N ARG A 10 -8.79 -7.71 -6.46
CA ARG A 10 -9.11 -9.14 -6.37
C ARG A 10 -8.29 -9.96 -7.37
N LYS A 11 -8.23 -9.51 -8.62
CA LYS A 11 -7.43 -10.19 -9.67
C LYS A 11 -5.94 -10.17 -9.33
N MET A 12 -5.40 -9.06 -8.81
CA MET A 12 -3.99 -8.97 -8.41
C MET A 12 -3.62 -9.93 -7.27
N VAL A 13 -4.51 -10.11 -6.29
CA VAL A 13 -4.30 -11.07 -5.19
C VAL A 13 -4.70 -12.50 -5.56
N GLY A 14 -5.04 -12.76 -6.83
CA GLY A 14 -5.29 -14.11 -7.36
C GLY A 14 -6.62 -14.74 -6.93
N LEU A 15 -7.60 -13.97 -6.47
CA LEU A 15 -8.88 -14.50 -5.97
C LEU A 15 -9.94 -14.57 -7.07
N THR A 16 -10.77 -15.61 -7.06
CA THR A 16 -12.03 -15.65 -7.81
C THR A 16 -13.13 -14.88 -7.07
N GLN A 17 -14.22 -14.54 -7.77
CA GLN A 17 -15.39 -13.91 -7.12
C GLN A 17 -15.99 -14.83 -6.05
N GLU A 18 -15.97 -16.15 -6.27
CA GLU A 18 -16.47 -17.14 -5.31
C GLU A 18 -15.62 -17.13 -4.04
N GLN A 19 -14.29 -17.18 -4.19
CA GLN A 19 -13.36 -17.16 -3.05
C GLN A 19 -13.44 -15.85 -2.26
N LEU A 20 -13.63 -14.71 -2.93
CA LEU A 20 -13.84 -13.44 -2.25
C LEU A 20 -15.17 -13.44 -1.48
N ALA A 21 -16.23 -13.96 -2.08
CA ALA A 21 -17.54 -14.04 -1.44
C ALA A 21 -17.50 -14.94 -0.18
N GLU A 22 -16.84 -16.10 -0.27
CA GLU A 22 -16.61 -17.01 0.85
C GLU A 22 -15.87 -16.35 2.00
N ARG A 23 -14.77 -15.62 1.71
CA ARG A 23 -14.02 -14.87 2.73
C ARG A 23 -14.83 -13.80 3.44
N LEU A 24 -15.79 -13.19 2.73
CA LEU A 24 -16.63 -12.10 3.24
C LEU A 24 -17.93 -12.61 3.87
N GLY A 25 -18.24 -13.91 3.77
CA GLY A 25 -19.50 -14.46 4.24
C GLY A 25 -20.73 -13.95 3.46
N VAL A 26 -20.56 -13.61 2.19
CA VAL A 26 -21.63 -13.12 1.31
C VAL A 26 -21.82 -14.03 0.09
N SER A 27 -22.88 -13.81 -0.68
CA SER A 27 -23.09 -14.56 -1.93
C SER A 27 -22.14 -14.09 -3.03
N ARG A 28 -21.74 -14.99 -3.95
CA ARG A 28 -21.01 -14.59 -5.17
C ARG A 28 -21.73 -13.51 -5.96
N GLN A 29 -23.05 -13.56 -6.02
CA GLN A 29 -23.86 -12.55 -6.72
C GLN A 29 -23.71 -11.16 -6.09
N THR A 30 -23.56 -11.08 -4.78
CA THR A 30 -23.27 -9.82 -4.06
C THR A 30 -21.96 -9.23 -4.55
N VAL A 31 -20.88 -10.04 -4.60
CA VAL A 31 -19.58 -9.60 -5.12
C VAL A 31 -19.67 -9.16 -6.58
N THR A 32 -20.41 -9.90 -7.42
CA THR A 32 -20.63 -9.49 -8.82
C THR A 32 -21.28 -8.12 -8.91
N LYS A 33 -22.36 -7.87 -8.16
CA LYS A 33 -23.06 -6.58 -8.16
C LYS A 33 -22.17 -5.43 -7.66
N TRP A 34 -21.27 -5.69 -6.72
CA TRP A 34 -20.29 -4.69 -6.28
C TRP A 34 -19.26 -4.38 -7.38
N GLU A 35 -18.73 -5.41 -8.05
CA GLU A 35 -17.75 -5.23 -9.13
C GLU A 35 -18.33 -4.55 -10.37
N THR A 36 -19.58 -4.82 -10.72
CA THR A 36 -20.28 -4.20 -11.87
C THR A 36 -20.79 -2.79 -11.55
N GLY A 37 -20.89 -2.42 -10.27
CA GLY A 37 -21.45 -1.15 -9.83
C GLY A 37 -22.97 -1.14 -9.69
N ASP A 38 -23.62 -2.31 -9.79
CA ASP A 38 -25.08 -2.45 -9.59
C ASP A 38 -25.50 -2.23 -8.14
N SER A 39 -24.57 -2.39 -7.18
CA SER A 39 -24.76 -2.03 -5.78
C SER A 39 -23.44 -1.63 -5.14
N THR A 40 -23.50 -0.97 -3.98
CA THR A 40 -22.32 -0.62 -3.20
C THR A 40 -22.27 -1.42 -1.89
N PRO A 41 -21.09 -1.89 -1.45
CA PRO A 41 -20.95 -2.48 -0.13
C PRO A 41 -21.28 -1.43 0.94
N ASP A 42 -21.89 -1.87 2.04
CA ASP A 42 -22.01 -1.03 3.24
C ASP A 42 -20.65 -0.87 3.92
N LEU A 43 -20.58 -0.05 4.98
CA LEU A 43 -19.32 0.23 5.67
C LEU A 43 -18.66 -1.04 6.24
N ALA A 44 -19.45 -1.99 6.74
CA ALA A 44 -18.93 -3.23 7.31
C ALA A 44 -18.29 -4.11 6.22
N ASN A 45 -18.99 -4.31 5.10
CA ASN A 45 -18.48 -5.06 3.95
C ASN A 45 -17.32 -4.35 3.27
N ALA A 46 -17.32 -3.00 3.22
CA ALA A 46 -16.20 -2.24 2.68
C ALA A 46 -14.93 -2.41 3.54
N GLY A 47 -15.07 -2.41 4.87
CA GLY A 47 -13.97 -2.75 5.77
C GLY A 47 -13.47 -4.18 5.56
N ALA A 48 -14.37 -5.16 5.50
CA ALA A 48 -14.02 -6.56 5.25
C ALA A 48 -13.35 -6.77 3.88
N LEU A 49 -13.79 -6.05 2.85
CA LEU A 49 -13.15 -6.03 1.52
C LEU A 49 -11.72 -5.50 1.61
N ALA A 50 -11.49 -4.40 2.34
CA ALA A 50 -10.16 -3.84 2.50
C ALA A 50 -9.19 -4.82 3.18
N GLU A 51 -9.65 -5.55 4.19
CA GLU A 51 -8.88 -6.64 4.82
C GLU A 51 -8.62 -7.79 3.84
N ALA A 52 -9.67 -8.32 3.19
CA ALA A 52 -9.58 -9.49 2.32
C ALA A 52 -8.70 -9.26 1.08
N LEU A 53 -8.58 -8.01 0.64
CA LEU A 53 -7.83 -7.59 -0.54
C LEU A 53 -6.46 -6.97 -0.21
N ASP A 54 -6.09 -6.94 1.07
CA ASP A 54 -4.85 -6.36 1.58
C ASP A 54 -4.59 -4.93 1.08
N VAL A 55 -5.55 -4.04 1.35
CA VAL A 55 -5.49 -2.60 1.02
C VAL A 55 -6.05 -1.75 2.15
N SER A 56 -5.81 -0.44 2.12
CA SER A 56 -6.54 0.47 3.00
C SER A 56 -7.94 0.72 2.45
N LEU A 57 -8.90 0.99 3.34
CA LEU A 57 -10.26 1.35 2.93
C LEU A 57 -10.27 2.63 2.10
N ASP A 58 -9.43 3.60 2.47
CA ASP A 58 -9.24 4.85 1.73
C ASP A 58 -8.81 4.59 0.28
N ALA A 59 -7.79 3.73 0.07
CA ALA A 59 -7.37 3.35 -1.26
C ALA A 59 -8.48 2.58 -2.00
N LEU A 60 -9.18 1.66 -1.33
CA LEU A 60 -10.26 0.91 -1.97
C LEU A 60 -11.36 1.83 -2.53
N VAL A 61 -11.73 2.87 -1.79
CA VAL A 61 -12.82 3.79 -2.14
C VAL A 61 -12.36 4.91 -3.08
N GLY A 62 -11.18 5.49 -2.82
CA GLY A 62 -10.71 6.74 -3.42
C GLY A 62 -9.67 6.59 -4.53
N TYR A 63 -9.19 5.36 -4.81
CA TYR A 63 -8.19 5.17 -5.85
C TYR A 63 -8.75 5.44 -7.24
N ASP A 64 -8.12 6.37 -7.95
CA ASP A 64 -8.36 6.64 -9.36
C ASP A 64 -7.25 6.01 -10.22
N PRO A 65 -7.53 4.90 -10.94
CA PRO A 65 -6.55 4.25 -11.80
C PRO A 65 -6.13 5.11 -13.00
N HIS A 66 -6.84 6.20 -13.34
CA HIS A 66 -6.47 7.10 -14.43
C HIS A 66 -5.40 8.12 -14.02
N GLY A 67 -5.22 8.38 -12.72
CA GLY A 67 -4.22 9.32 -12.21
C GLY A 67 -2.82 8.72 -12.08
N THR A 68 -2.70 7.39 -12.04
CA THR A 68 -1.41 6.70 -11.85
C THR A 68 -1.35 5.42 -12.71
N MET A 69 -0.32 5.26 -13.54
CA MET A 69 -0.11 4.02 -14.34
C MET A 69 0.26 2.79 -13.49
N LEU A 70 0.36 2.94 -12.18
CA LEU A 70 0.72 1.88 -11.25
C LEU A 70 -0.55 1.21 -10.71
N PRO A 71 -0.46 -0.01 -10.16
CA PRO A 71 -1.59 -0.63 -9.46
C PRO A 71 -1.76 -0.06 -8.05
N MET A 72 -2.96 -0.24 -7.48
CA MET A 72 -3.26 0.13 -6.08
C MET A 72 -2.25 -0.55 -5.14
N PRO A 73 -1.56 0.21 -4.26
CA PRO A 73 -0.56 -0.36 -3.37
C PRO A 73 -1.20 -1.25 -2.29
N PRO A 74 -0.48 -2.28 -1.81
CA PRO A 74 -0.90 -3.05 -0.64
C PRO A 74 -1.08 -2.20 0.62
N ARG A 75 -1.74 -2.75 1.63
CA ARG A 75 -1.89 -2.08 2.93
C ARG A 75 -0.53 -1.71 3.52
N GLY A 76 -0.43 -0.48 4.04
CA GLY A 76 0.80 0.06 4.62
C GLY A 76 1.90 0.40 3.59
N LYS A 77 1.65 0.21 2.29
CA LYS A 77 2.54 0.64 1.21
C LYS A 77 1.96 1.88 0.56
N HIS A 78 2.83 2.83 0.21
CA HIS A 78 2.43 4.13 -0.29
C HIS A 78 3.26 4.50 -1.52
N LEU A 79 2.60 5.09 -2.51
CA LEU A 79 3.23 5.73 -3.67
C LEU A 79 3.06 7.24 -3.51
N PHE A 80 4.16 7.97 -3.35
CA PHE A 80 4.15 9.43 -3.20
C PHE A 80 4.39 10.17 -4.52
N GLY A 81 4.16 9.48 -5.65
CA GLY A 81 4.47 9.96 -6.99
C GLY A 81 5.93 9.75 -7.38
N THR A 82 6.35 10.42 -8.45
CA THR A 82 7.73 10.44 -8.91
C THR A 82 8.44 11.69 -8.38
N VAL A 83 9.74 11.58 -8.17
CA VAL A 83 10.62 12.69 -7.80
C VAL A 83 11.75 12.79 -8.81
N THR A 84 12.23 14.01 -9.06
CA THR A 84 13.34 14.28 -9.97
C THR A 84 14.59 14.63 -9.16
N VAL A 85 15.75 14.19 -9.63
CA VAL A 85 17.04 14.56 -9.07
C VAL A 85 17.38 15.98 -9.52
N GLY A 86 17.63 16.87 -8.56
CA GLY A 86 18.04 18.25 -8.86
C GLY A 86 19.50 18.34 -9.31
N GLU A 87 19.91 19.52 -9.80
CA GLU A 87 21.27 19.77 -10.34
C GLU A 87 22.41 19.49 -9.35
N ARG A 88 22.12 19.55 -8.05
CA ARG A 88 23.06 19.24 -6.96
C ARG A 88 23.03 17.77 -6.54
N TRP A 89 22.49 16.88 -7.37
CA TRP A 89 22.29 15.46 -7.06
C TRP A 89 21.41 15.20 -5.83
N GLN A 90 20.51 16.14 -5.53
CA GLN A 90 19.61 16.05 -4.38
C GLN A 90 18.25 15.49 -4.80
N ILE A 91 17.68 14.63 -3.96
CA ILE A 91 16.31 14.15 -4.06
C ILE A 91 15.49 14.83 -2.96
N VAL A 92 14.33 15.38 -3.31
CA VAL A 92 13.41 15.96 -2.34
C VAL A 92 12.40 14.89 -1.91
N ILE A 93 12.34 14.61 -0.61
CA ILE A 93 11.31 13.73 -0.06
C ILE A 93 9.98 14.49 -0.03
N PRO A 94 8.93 13.98 -0.71
CA PRO A 94 7.62 14.63 -0.75
C PRO A 94 7.10 14.93 0.66
N LYS A 95 6.38 16.05 0.81
CA LYS A 95 5.83 16.48 2.11
C LYS A 95 5.01 15.37 2.78
N GLN A 96 4.16 14.69 2.02
CA GLN A 96 3.30 13.61 2.50
C GLN A 96 4.12 12.42 3.02
N ALA A 97 5.22 12.07 2.36
CA ALA A 97 6.12 11.02 2.83
C ALA A 97 6.82 11.43 4.13
N ARG A 98 7.28 12.69 4.21
CA ARG A 98 7.91 13.22 5.43
C ARG A 98 6.96 13.20 6.62
N GLU A 99 5.72 13.64 6.43
CA GLU A 99 4.69 13.63 7.47
C GLU A 99 4.32 12.20 7.90
N LEU A 100 4.15 11.27 6.95
CA LEU A 100 3.78 9.90 7.25
C LEU A 100 4.88 9.12 8.00
N PHE A 101 6.14 9.32 7.61
CA PHE A 101 7.28 8.61 8.18
C PHE A 101 8.05 9.43 9.25
N GLY A 102 7.50 10.56 9.70
CA GLY A 102 8.12 11.39 10.72
C GLY A 102 9.55 11.82 10.37
N ILE A 103 9.79 12.23 9.12
CA ILE A 103 11.09 12.68 8.63
C ILE A 103 11.19 14.19 8.77
N GLU A 104 12.09 14.64 9.64
CA GLU A 104 12.30 16.04 9.97
C GLU A 104 13.66 16.56 9.49
N ALA A 105 13.82 17.88 9.50
CA ALA A 105 15.11 18.48 9.18
C ALA A 105 16.14 18.15 10.27
N GLY A 106 17.26 17.56 9.87
CA GLY A 106 18.31 17.10 10.80
C GLY A 106 18.31 15.58 11.01
N ASP A 107 17.28 14.87 10.57
CA ASP A 107 17.26 13.41 10.61
C ASP A 107 18.36 12.82 9.73
N ALA A 108 19.03 11.80 10.26
CA ALA A 108 19.94 10.97 9.49
C ALA A 108 19.16 9.85 8.77
N LEU A 109 19.28 9.81 7.45
CA LEU A 109 18.70 8.75 6.63
C LEU A 109 19.80 7.81 6.14
N LEU A 110 19.58 6.51 6.31
CA LEU A 110 20.38 5.47 5.70
C LEU A 110 19.94 5.31 4.24
N VAL A 111 20.92 5.31 3.34
CA VAL A 111 20.72 5.05 1.90
C VAL A 111 21.39 3.72 1.58
N LEU A 112 20.59 2.76 1.11
CA LEU A 112 21.03 1.44 0.69
C LEU A 112 20.91 1.33 -0.83
N GLY A 113 21.78 0.52 -1.45
CA GLY A 113 21.76 0.27 -2.87
C GLY A 113 21.97 -1.21 -3.17
N ASP A 114 21.20 -1.69 -4.13
CA ASP A 114 21.31 -3.00 -4.76
C ASP A 114 21.37 -2.78 -6.27
N GLU A 115 22.30 -3.43 -6.98
CA GLU A 115 22.52 -3.18 -8.41
C GLU A 115 21.34 -3.64 -9.29
N GLU A 116 20.54 -4.61 -8.83
CA GLU A 116 19.39 -5.14 -9.56
C GLU A 116 18.08 -4.49 -9.11
N GLN A 117 17.94 -4.13 -7.83
CA GLN A 117 16.71 -3.65 -7.23
C GLN A 117 16.65 -2.12 -7.06
N GLY A 118 17.80 -1.45 -7.06
CA GLY A 118 17.91 0.01 -6.95
C GLY A 118 18.17 0.51 -5.53
N LEU A 119 17.67 1.71 -5.23
CA LEU A 119 17.95 2.41 -3.97
C LEU A 119 16.80 2.26 -2.95
N ALA A 120 17.16 2.13 -1.68
CA ALA A 120 16.24 2.20 -0.55
C ALA A 120 16.69 3.25 0.46
N ILE A 121 15.73 3.95 1.06
CA ILE A 121 15.97 4.99 2.07
C ILE A 121 15.14 4.67 3.31
N LEU A 122 15.76 4.77 4.48
CA LEU A 122 15.12 4.54 5.77
C LEU A 122 15.76 5.42 6.85
N LYS A 123 15.03 5.72 7.93
CA LYS A 123 15.63 6.46 9.05
C LYS A 123 16.69 5.60 9.76
N ALA A 124 17.83 6.21 10.06
CA ALA A 124 18.97 5.50 10.62
C ALA A 124 18.72 5.00 12.05
N ASP A 125 18.03 5.80 12.87
CA ASP A 125 17.61 5.43 14.22
C ASP A 125 16.68 4.22 14.23
N GLU A 126 15.60 4.25 13.45
CA GLU A 126 14.65 3.13 13.33
C GLU A 126 15.33 1.85 12.84
N PHE A 127 16.29 1.98 11.92
CA PHE A 127 17.06 0.84 11.44
C PHE A 127 17.90 0.23 12.56
N MET A 128 18.63 1.07 13.30
CA MET A 128 19.48 0.61 14.41
C MET A 128 18.66 -0.03 15.53
N ASP A 129 17.48 0.52 15.84
CA ASP A 129 16.55 -0.08 16.80
C ASP A 129 16.13 -1.48 16.36
N ARG A 130 15.75 -1.67 15.09
CA ARG A 130 15.40 -3.00 14.54
C ARG A 130 16.56 -3.99 14.57
N VAL A 131 17.78 -3.53 14.24
CA VAL A 131 18.98 -4.39 14.30
C VAL A 131 19.28 -4.80 15.73
N SER A 132 19.14 -3.89 16.70
CA SER A 132 19.35 -4.20 18.12
C SER A 132 18.34 -5.23 18.62
N MET A 133 17.08 -5.10 18.22
CA MET A 133 16.01 -6.05 18.54
C MET A 133 16.31 -7.44 17.97
N LEU A 134 16.72 -7.52 16.71
CA LEU A 134 17.07 -8.80 16.07
C LEU A 134 18.25 -9.49 16.76
N ARG A 135 19.31 -8.75 17.13
CA ARG A 135 20.45 -9.32 17.87
C ARG A 135 20.01 -9.93 19.20
N SER A 136 19.12 -9.25 19.93
CA SER A 136 18.61 -9.76 21.22
C SER A 136 17.79 -11.05 21.12
N MET A 137 17.25 -11.37 19.95
CA MET A 137 16.51 -12.61 19.68
C MET A 137 17.43 -13.78 19.29
N VAL A 138 18.59 -13.49 18.69
CA VAL A 138 19.55 -14.50 18.22
C VAL A 138 20.52 -14.91 19.32
N ASP A 139 20.79 -14.03 20.29
CA ASP A 139 21.67 -14.30 21.44
C ASP A 139 20.97 -15.06 22.60
N ARG A 140 19.87 -15.78 22.33
CA ARG A 140 19.16 -16.70 23.26
C ARG A 140 19.21 -18.13 22.75
#